data_AF-A0A6A3DYI7-F1
#
_entry.id   AF-A0A6A3DYI7-F1
#
_cell.length_a   1.000
_cell.length_b   1.000
_cell.length_c   1.000
_cell.angle_alpha   90.00
_cell.angle_beta   90.00
_cell.angle_gamma   90.00
#
_symmetry.space_group_name_H-M   'P 1'
#
loop_
_entity.id
_entity.type
_entity.pdbx_description
1 polymer ?
#
loop_
_entity_poly.entity_id
_entity_poly.type
_entity_poly.pdbx_seq_one_letter_code
_entity_poly.pdbx_strand_id
1 'polypeptide(L)'
;MSSASPPGSPSQSPPAEASADELRRLNSLLRGRLTRANADLQTAASSRSVTADDQHRLSRTLLRQTHDLQALESLYSAQQREVGRLCAEIASLHEPSDPGAAPDPVVVQLESQVRQHEAEFRNLESRFDQTVFERDVLQDQSDHLAEEVRLAGDEIEQLQEDRNDLDRAREDAEHELLLTETSLTRATEALQQAESRAARLAETSGTAPSDLDRLIQERDAARAAAARASDQLGVVEEDLRGHQRSCRDSWTELNRLRAL
;
A
#
# COMPACT_ATOMS: atom_id res chain seq x y z
N MET A 1 12.36 18.30 -31.52
CA MET A 1 11.31 17.64 -30.71
C MET A 1 11.34 18.31 -29.35
N SER A 2 10.30 19.08 -29.04
CA SER A 2 10.26 19.90 -27.83
C SER A 2 9.61 19.10 -26.70
N SER A 3 10.37 18.88 -25.64
CA SER A 3 9.92 18.24 -24.39
C SER A 3 9.01 19.21 -23.63
N ALA A 4 7.76 18.80 -23.43
CA ALA A 4 6.82 19.48 -22.54
C ALA A 4 7.19 19.18 -21.08
N SER A 5 7.27 20.23 -20.26
CA SER A 5 7.50 20.16 -18.82
C SER A 5 6.30 19.53 -18.09
N PRO A 6 6.50 18.92 -16.91
CA PRO A 6 5.40 18.34 -16.14
C PRO A 6 4.46 19.44 -15.61
N PRO A 7 3.16 19.15 -15.42
CA PRO A 7 2.21 20.10 -14.85
C PRO A 7 2.61 20.35 -13.39
N GLY A 8 2.91 21.62 -13.07
CA GLY A 8 3.18 22.06 -11.72
C GLY A 8 1.97 21.82 -10.81
N SER A 9 2.26 21.37 -9.60
CA SER A 9 1.31 21.26 -8.49
C SER A 9 0.51 22.55 -8.33
N PRO A 10 -0.81 22.49 -8.09
CA PRO A 10 -1.54 23.65 -7.62
C PRO A 10 -1.14 23.88 -6.16
N SER A 11 -0.09 24.66 -5.95
CA SER A 11 0.04 25.46 -4.73
C SER A 11 -1.11 26.48 -4.74
N GLN A 12 -2.32 26.03 -4.41
CA GLN A 12 -3.40 26.93 -4.05
C GLN A 12 -3.25 27.26 -2.57
N SER A 13 -2.76 28.47 -2.31
CA SER A 13 -2.93 29.13 -1.02
C SER A 13 -4.39 29.03 -0.57
N PRO A 14 -4.68 28.79 0.72
CA PRO A 14 -6.04 28.56 1.17
C PRO A 14 -6.87 29.86 1.15
N PRO A 15 -8.21 29.73 1.02
CA PRO A 15 -9.14 30.85 0.94
C PRO A 15 -9.38 31.49 2.32
N ALA A 16 -9.95 32.70 2.29
CA ALA A 16 -10.51 33.51 3.38
C ALA A 16 -10.60 32.87 4.78
N GLU A 17 -10.10 33.61 5.78
CA GLU A 17 -10.07 33.32 7.23
C GLU A 17 -11.17 32.36 7.72
N ALA A 18 -10.83 31.07 7.85
CA ALA A 18 -11.70 30.07 8.46
C ALA A 18 -11.86 30.35 9.96
N SER A 19 -13.06 30.12 10.48
CA SER A 19 -13.35 30.33 11.91
C SER A 19 -12.66 29.30 12.80
N ALA A 20 -12.41 29.65 14.07
CA ALA A 20 -11.76 28.74 15.03
C ALA A 20 -12.54 27.41 15.21
N ASP A 21 -13.87 27.43 15.13
CA ASP A 21 -14.69 26.22 15.26
C ASP A 21 -14.57 25.29 14.03
N GLU A 22 -14.44 25.85 12.83
CA GLU A 22 -14.19 25.07 11.61
C GLU A 22 -12.82 24.40 11.67
N LEU A 23 -11.79 25.13 12.11
CA LEU A 23 -10.44 24.61 12.26
C LEU A 23 -10.37 23.48 13.31
N ARG A 24 -11.11 23.59 14.42
CA ARG A 24 -11.24 22.49 15.41
C ARG A 24 -11.92 21.25 14.84
N ARG A 25 -12.97 21.43 14.03
CA ARG A 25 -13.67 20.32 13.35
C ARG A 25 -12.75 19.64 12.34
N LEU A 26 -12.04 20.43 11.53
CA LEU A 26 -11.07 19.93 10.55
C LEU A 26 -9.96 19.14 11.25
N ASN A 27 -9.39 19.68 12.33
CA ASN A 27 -8.35 18.99 13.09
C ASN A 27 -8.83 17.65 13.67
N SER A 28 -10.04 17.62 14.23
CA SER A 28 -10.66 16.38 14.74
C SER A 28 -10.86 15.34 13.63
N LEU A 29 -11.28 15.78 12.45
CA LEU A 29 -11.43 14.91 11.27
C LEU A 29 -10.07 14.34 10.82
N LEU A 30 -9.04 15.18 10.73
CA LEU A 30 -7.69 14.78 10.31
C LEU A 30 -7.07 13.77 11.29
N ARG A 31 -7.25 13.97 12.60
CA ARG A 31 -6.83 12.99 13.63
C ARG A 31 -7.52 11.64 13.46
N GLY A 32 -8.82 11.64 13.16
CA GLY A 32 -9.56 10.42 12.87
C GLY A 32 -9.06 9.71 11.60
N ARG A 33 -8.79 10.46 10.53
CA ARG A 33 -8.20 9.93 9.29
C ARG A 33 -6.80 9.36 9.51
N LEU A 34 -5.97 10.03 10.29
CA LEU A 34 -4.63 9.57 10.64
C LEU A 34 -4.65 8.24 11.41
N THR A 35 -5.58 8.13 12.36
CA THR A 35 -5.75 6.89 13.15
C THR A 35 -6.13 5.72 12.24
N ARG A 36 -7.01 5.96 11.26
CA ARG A 36 -7.37 4.96 10.26
C ARG A 36 -6.20 4.59 9.35
N ALA A 37 -5.50 5.58 8.79
CA ALA A 37 -4.33 5.35 7.94
C ALA A 37 -3.24 4.54 8.66
N ASN A 38 -3.02 4.80 9.96
CA ASN A 38 -2.09 4.00 10.77
C ASN A 38 -2.56 2.55 10.97
N ALA A 39 -3.86 2.33 11.15
CA ALA A 39 -4.42 0.98 11.27
C ALA A 39 -4.31 0.21 9.95
N ASP A 40 -4.57 0.88 8.82
CA ASP A 40 -4.45 0.30 7.48
C ASP A 40 -2.98 -0.07 7.20
N LEU A 41 -2.04 0.83 7.48
CA LEU A 41 -0.60 0.59 7.36
C LEU A 41 -0.13 -0.59 8.23
N GLN A 42 -0.59 -0.67 9.48
CA GLN A 42 -0.26 -1.77 10.38
C GLN A 42 -0.81 -3.11 9.86
N THR A 43 -2.02 -3.09 9.30
CA THR A 43 -2.66 -4.27 8.72
C THR A 43 -1.91 -4.75 7.48
N ALA A 44 -1.58 -3.84 6.56
CA ALA A 44 -0.78 -4.14 5.37
C ALA A 44 0.61 -4.70 5.73
N ALA A 45 1.30 -4.07 6.70
CA ALA A 45 2.59 -4.54 7.17
C ALA A 45 2.53 -5.94 7.79
N SER A 46 1.49 -6.22 8.59
CA SER A 46 1.29 -7.53 9.21
C SER A 46 0.93 -8.60 8.17
N SER A 47 0.10 -8.26 7.18
CA SER A 47 -0.23 -9.15 6.07
C SER A 47 1.02 -9.51 5.27
N ARG A 48 1.82 -8.50 4.89
CA ARG A 48 3.07 -8.69 4.15
C ARG A 48 4.06 -9.58 4.90
N SER A 49 4.17 -9.46 6.22
CA SER A 49 5.09 -10.33 6.98
C SER A 49 4.68 -11.80 6.93
N VAL A 50 3.37 -12.09 7.00
CA VAL A 50 2.86 -13.46 6.89
C VAL A 50 3.17 -14.03 5.52
N THR A 51 2.87 -13.29 4.45
CA THR A 51 3.16 -13.72 3.07
C THR A 51 4.66 -13.93 2.84
N ALA A 52 5.51 -13.06 3.40
CA ALA A 52 6.97 -13.20 3.31
C ALA A 52 7.50 -14.45 4.06
N ASP A 53 6.92 -14.77 5.22
CA ASP A 53 7.27 -15.99 5.96
C ASP A 53 6.88 -17.25 5.18
N ASP A 54 5.70 -17.24 4.54
CA ASP A 54 5.25 -18.34 3.67
C ASP A 54 6.14 -18.48 2.43
N GLN A 55 6.54 -17.36 1.79
CA GLN A 55 7.50 -17.36 0.68
C GLN A 55 8.84 -17.99 1.10
N HIS A 56 9.35 -17.62 2.28
CA HIS A 56 10.60 -18.18 2.81
C HIS A 56 10.48 -19.68 3.12
N ARG A 57 9.33 -20.11 3.63
CA ARG A 57 9.04 -21.53 3.86
C ARG A 57 9.01 -22.33 2.56
N LEU A 58 8.39 -21.80 1.50
CA LEU A 58 8.39 -22.44 0.18
C LEU A 58 9.80 -22.49 -0.41
N SER A 59 10.56 -21.40 -0.32
CA SER A 59 11.94 -21.32 -0.80
C SER A 59 12.84 -22.40 -0.17
N ARG A 60 12.69 -22.66 1.13
CA ARG A 60 13.40 -23.76 1.82
C ARG A 60 12.98 -25.15 1.35
N THR A 61 11.70 -25.31 1.00
CA THR A 61 11.16 -26.58 0.50
C THR A 61 11.67 -26.86 -0.92
N LEU A 62 11.65 -25.84 -1.79
CA LEU A 62 12.22 -25.90 -3.14
C LEU A 62 13.71 -26.24 -3.12
N LEU A 63 14.47 -25.66 -2.18
CA LEU A 63 15.87 -26.01 -2.02
C LEU A 63 16.04 -27.50 -1.71
N ARG A 64 15.24 -28.06 -0.80
CA ARG A 64 15.29 -29.50 -0.48
C ARG A 64 14.95 -30.36 -1.69
N GLN A 65 13.86 -30.05 -2.39
CA GLN A 65 13.45 -30.78 -3.60
C GLN A 65 14.50 -30.72 -4.70
N THR A 66 15.21 -29.59 -4.84
CA THR A 66 16.31 -29.47 -5.81
C THR A 66 17.45 -30.45 -5.48
N HIS A 67 17.77 -30.64 -4.20
CA HIS A 67 18.74 -31.65 -3.77
C HIS A 67 18.22 -33.08 -3.99
N ASP A 68 16.93 -33.32 -3.70
CA ASP A 68 16.31 -34.63 -3.92
C ASP A 68 16.32 -35.02 -5.41
N LEU A 69 16.04 -34.07 -6.31
CA LEU A 69 16.14 -34.25 -7.76
C LEU A 69 17.58 -34.59 -8.20
N GLN A 70 18.57 -33.89 -7.67
CA GLN A 70 19.99 -34.20 -7.94
C GLN A 70 20.37 -35.61 -7.45
N ALA A 71 19.84 -36.05 -6.31
CA ALA A 71 20.04 -37.40 -5.80
C ALA A 71 19.38 -38.45 -6.70
N LEU A 72 18.15 -38.19 -7.19
CA LEU A 72 17.46 -39.06 -8.14
C LEU A 72 18.22 -39.15 -9.48
N GLU A 73 18.72 -38.03 -10.01
CA GLU A 73 19.53 -37.99 -11.23
C GLU A 73 20.83 -38.80 -11.08
N SER A 74 21.46 -38.73 -9.91
CA SER A 74 22.66 -39.52 -9.58
C SER A 74 22.36 -41.02 -9.55
N LEU A 75 21.22 -41.42 -8.96
CA LEU A 75 20.75 -42.81 -8.95
C LEU A 75 20.43 -43.30 -10.35
N TYR A 76 19.77 -42.47 -11.17
CA TYR A 76 19.44 -42.79 -12.55
C TYR A 76 20.69 -43.06 -13.37
N SER A 77 21.70 -42.18 -13.24
CA SER A 77 23.00 -42.34 -13.88
C SER A 77 23.75 -43.59 -13.42
N ALA A 78 23.61 -43.98 -12.14
CA ALA A 78 24.20 -45.21 -11.61
C ALA A 78 23.51 -46.46 -12.16
N GLN A 79 22.19 -46.47 -12.19
CA GLN A 79 21.37 -47.55 -12.74
C GLN A 79 21.69 -47.78 -14.22
N GLN A 80 21.78 -46.70 -15.01
CA GLN A 80 22.09 -46.77 -16.43
C GLN A 80 23.48 -47.38 -16.70
N ARG A 81 24.47 -47.05 -15.86
CA ARG A 81 25.82 -47.65 -15.95
C ARG A 81 25.80 -49.13 -15.63
N GLU A 82 25.01 -49.56 -14.64
CA GLU A 82 24.91 -50.97 -14.26
C GLU A 82 24.24 -51.80 -15.35
N VAL A 83 23.15 -51.30 -15.94
CA VAL A 83 22.53 -51.95 -17.11
C VAL A 83 23.53 -52.08 -18.26
N GLY A 84 24.28 -51.01 -18.56
CA GLY A 84 25.33 -51.05 -19.59
C GLY A 84 26.43 -52.07 -19.29
N ARG A 85 26.84 -52.19 -18.02
CA ARG A 85 27.82 -53.18 -17.55
C ARG A 85 27.32 -54.61 -17.74
N LEU A 86 26.10 -54.89 -17.30
CA LEU A 86 25.45 -56.21 -17.44
C LEU A 86 25.29 -56.61 -18.91
N CYS A 87 24.85 -55.68 -19.77
CA CYS A 87 24.75 -55.92 -21.20
C CYS A 87 26.11 -56.23 -21.86
N ALA A 88 27.16 -55.52 -21.47
CA ALA A 88 28.52 -55.80 -21.95
C ALA A 88 29.04 -57.17 -21.46
N GLU A 89 28.72 -57.54 -20.22
CA GLU A 89 29.05 -58.86 -19.66
C GLU A 89 28.35 -59.98 -20.43
N ILE A 90 27.04 -59.85 -20.68
CA ILE A 90 26.27 -60.79 -21.53
C ILE A 90 26.92 -60.92 -22.92
N ALA A 91 27.27 -59.80 -23.56
CA ALA A 91 27.89 -59.80 -24.88
C ALA A 91 29.27 -60.51 -24.87
N SER A 92 30.03 -60.39 -23.79
CA SER A 92 31.34 -61.06 -23.65
C SER A 92 31.26 -62.57 -23.48
N LEU A 93 30.15 -63.06 -22.90
CA LEU A 93 29.87 -64.48 -22.73
C LEU A 93 29.25 -65.12 -23.99
N HIS A 94 28.88 -64.30 -24.97
CA HIS A 94 28.30 -64.76 -26.22
C HIS A 94 29.39 -65.26 -27.18
N GLU A 95 29.85 -66.50 -27.01
CA GLU A 95 30.54 -67.24 -28.08
C GLU A 95 29.51 -67.70 -29.13
N PRO A 96 29.90 -67.89 -30.41
CA PRO A 96 29.02 -68.47 -31.44
C PRO A 96 28.71 -69.93 -31.07
N SER A 97 27.72 -70.10 -30.20
CA SER A 97 27.27 -71.39 -29.70
C SER A 97 26.35 -72.04 -30.71
N ASP A 98 26.47 -73.37 -30.79
CA ASP A 98 25.69 -74.22 -31.68
C ASP A 98 24.17 -73.94 -31.47
N PRO A 99 23.38 -73.62 -32.50
CA PRO A 99 21.99 -73.18 -32.37
C PRO A 99 21.02 -74.21 -31.74
N GLY A 100 21.51 -75.41 -31.40
CA GLY A 100 20.78 -76.44 -30.64
C GLY A 100 21.17 -76.57 -29.15
N ALA A 101 22.15 -75.80 -28.66
CA ALA A 101 22.59 -75.85 -27.27
C ALA A 101 21.62 -75.12 -26.33
N ALA A 102 21.43 -75.65 -25.12
CA ALA A 102 20.66 -74.95 -24.10
C ALA A 102 21.32 -73.61 -23.74
N PRO A 103 20.54 -72.54 -23.47
CA PRO A 103 21.08 -71.25 -23.07
C PRO A 103 21.98 -71.38 -21.84
N ASP A 104 23.11 -70.67 -21.84
CA ASP A 104 24.02 -70.63 -20.69
C ASP A 104 23.26 -70.10 -19.45
N PRO A 105 23.19 -70.86 -18.33
CA PRO A 105 22.51 -70.41 -17.12
C PRO A 105 23.03 -69.08 -16.57
N VAL A 106 24.31 -68.74 -16.80
CA VAL A 106 24.90 -67.46 -16.39
C VAL A 106 24.30 -66.31 -17.21
N VAL A 107 24.16 -66.49 -18.53
CA VAL A 107 23.54 -65.50 -19.41
C VAL A 107 22.06 -65.29 -19.03
N VAL A 108 21.32 -66.37 -18.76
CA VAL A 108 19.92 -66.29 -18.33
C VAL A 108 19.78 -65.52 -17.01
N GLN A 109 20.72 -65.71 -16.08
CA GLN A 109 20.73 -64.97 -14.81
C GLN A 109 21.01 -63.47 -15.01
N LEU A 110 22.00 -63.12 -15.84
CA LEU A 110 22.33 -61.73 -16.16
C LEU A 110 21.18 -61.03 -16.89
N GLU A 111 20.52 -61.70 -17.85
CA GLU A 111 19.33 -61.16 -18.52
C GLU A 111 18.17 -60.91 -17.53
N SER A 112 18.02 -61.77 -16.53
CA SER A 112 17.05 -61.53 -15.46
C SER A 112 17.38 -60.29 -14.64
N GLN A 113 18.67 -60.05 -14.36
CA GLN A 113 19.12 -58.85 -13.66
C GLN A 113 18.90 -57.58 -14.50
N VAL A 114 19.16 -57.64 -15.82
CA VAL A 114 18.84 -56.53 -16.73
C VAL A 114 17.35 -56.20 -16.68
N ARG A 115 16.47 -57.20 -16.81
CA ARG A 115 15.00 -57.00 -16.72
C ARG A 115 14.58 -56.41 -15.38
N GLN A 116 15.24 -56.80 -14.28
CA GLN A 116 14.99 -56.21 -12.97
C GLN A 116 15.42 -54.72 -12.94
N HIS A 117 16.63 -54.41 -13.40
CA HIS A 117 17.12 -53.03 -13.42
C HIS A 117 16.30 -52.12 -14.34
N GLU A 118 15.78 -52.63 -15.46
CA GLU A 118 14.85 -51.91 -16.33
C GLU A 118 13.51 -51.60 -15.64
N ALA A 119 13.00 -52.51 -14.80
CA ALA A 119 11.79 -52.26 -14.02
C ALA A 119 12.04 -51.19 -12.93
N GLU A 120 13.19 -51.26 -12.26
CA GLU A 120 13.65 -50.24 -11.32
C GLU A 120 13.84 -48.87 -12.01
N PHE A 121 14.32 -48.86 -13.25
CA PHE A 121 14.48 -47.65 -14.07
C PHE A 121 13.13 -46.96 -14.32
N ARG A 122 12.12 -47.71 -14.77
CA ARG A 122 10.76 -47.18 -14.97
C ARG A 122 10.15 -46.64 -13.68
N ASN A 123 10.44 -47.27 -12.54
CA ASN A 123 10.02 -46.76 -11.24
C ASN A 123 10.71 -45.44 -10.90
N LEU A 124 12.01 -45.35 -11.17
CA LEU A 124 12.80 -44.16 -10.92
C LEU A 124 12.38 -42.99 -11.82
N GLU A 125 12.13 -43.24 -13.10
CA GLU A 125 11.56 -42.26 -14.05
C GLU A 125 10.24 -41.71 -13.53
N SER A 126 9.31 -42.59 -13.12
CA SER A 126 8.01 -42.17 -12.57
C SER A 126 8.17 -41.29 -11.33
N ARG A 127 9.13 -41.60 -10.45
CA ARG A 127 9.43 -40.80 -9.25
C ARG A 127 10.09 -39.47 -9.60
N PHE A 128 10.96 -39.45 -10.60
CA PHE A 128 11.60 -38.23 -11.09
C PHE A 128 10.56 -37.28 -11.66
N ASP A 129 9.71 -37.75 -12.58
CA ASP A 129 8.63 -36.97 -13.18
C ASP A 129 7.69 -36.40 -12.12
N GLN A 130 7.31 -37.21 -11.13
CA GLN A 130 6.49 -36.76 -10.01
C GLN A 130 7.18 -35.65 -9.20
N THR A 131 8.47 -35.81 -8.89
CA THR A 131 9.22 -34.83 -8.10
C THR A 131 9.43 -33.52 -8.88
N VAL A 132 9.65 -33.60 -10.19
CA VAL A 132 9.73 -32.44 -11.09
C VAL A 132 8.40 -31.70 -11.11
N PHE A 133 7.29 -32.41 -11.30
CA PHE A 133 5.96 -31.83 -11.28
C PHE A 133 5.66 -31.11 -9.95
N GLU A 134 5.94 -31.75 -8.82
CA GLU A 134 5.75 -31.14 -7.50
C GLU A 134 6.62 -29.90 -7.30
N ARG A 135 7.87 -29.93 -7.76
CA ARG A 135 8.79 -28.79 -7.72
C ARG A 135 8.26 -27.63 -8.56
N ASP A 136 7.78 -27.90 -9.77
CA ASP A 136 7.24 -26.88 -10.66
C ASP A 136 6.02 -26.18 -10.05
N VAL A 137 5.11 -26.95 -9.45
CA VAL A 137 3.96 -26.40 -8.71
C VAL A 137 4.40 -25.52 -7.53
N LEU A 138 5.42 -25.96 -6.77
CA LEU A 138 5.94 -25.18 -5.65
C LEU A 138 6.69 -23.92 -6.12
N GLN A 139 7.32 -23.97 -7.30
CA GLN A 139 7.99 -22.83 -7.91
C GLN A 139 6.97 -21.78 -8.32
N ASP A 140 5.89 -22.19 -9.00
CA ASP A 140 4.78 -21.30 -9.37
C ASP A 140 4.16 -20.62 -8.13
N GLN A 141 3.96 -21.38 -7.05
CA GLN A 141 3.47 -20.83 -5.78
C GLN A 141 4.47 -19.85 -5.14
N SER A 142 5.77 -20.17 -5.17
CA SER A 142 6.81 -19.29 -4.65
C SER A 142 6.90 -17.98 -5.43
N ASP A 143 6.80 -18.04 -6.75
CA ASP A 143 6.84 -16.87 -7.63
C ASP A 143 5.59 -16.00 -7.42
N HIS A 144 4.42 -16.62 -7.24
CA HIS A 144 3.20 -15.91 -6.88
C HIS A 144 3.32 -15.16 -5.54
N LEU A 145 3.80 -15.84 -4.48
CA LEU A 145 4.00 -15.19 -3.18
C LEU A 145 5.05 -14.08 -3.24
N ALA A 146 6.11 -14.26 -4.04
CA ALA A 146 7.13 -13.22 -4.23
C ALA A 146 6.52 -11.95 -4.85
N GLU A 147 5.62 -12.11 -5.82
CA GLU A 147 4.90 -10.98 -6.41
C GLU A 147 3.91 -10.34 -5.44
N GLU A 148 3.20 -11.12 -4.63
CA GLU A 148 2.32 -10.59 -3.57
C GLU A 148 3.11 -9.78 -2.52
N VAL A 149 4.28 -10.27 -2.08
CA VAL A 149 5.17 -9.55 -1.15
C VAL A 149 5.67 -8.25 -1.76
N ARG A 150 5.95 -8.25 -3.07
CA ARG A 150 6.37 -7.06 -3.82
C ARG A 150 5.25 -6.04 -3.89
N LEU A 151 4.06 -6.45 -4.34
CA LEU A 151 2.86 -5.59 -4.43
C LEU A 151 2.43 -5.03 -3.07
N ALA A 152 2.46 -5.85 -2.02
CA ALA A 152 2.22 -5.37 -0.66
C ALA A 152 3.29 -4.38 -0.18
N GLY A 153 4.52 -4.48 -0.70
CA GLY A 153 5.56 -3.48 -0.50
C GLY A 153 5.17 -2.13 -1.11
N ASP A 154 4.74 -2.13 -2.38
CA ASP A 154 4.27 -0.94 -3.09
C ASP A 154 3.06 -0.30 -2.38
N GLU A 155 2.10 -1.11 -1.92
CA GLU A 155 0.94 -0.64 -1.17
C GLU A 155 1.33 0.02 0.17
N ILE A 156 2.27 -0.56 0.90
CA ILE A 156 2.78 0.01 2.16
C ILE A 156 3.47 1.35 1.90
N GLU A 157 4.25 1.47 0.82
CA GLU A 157 4.89 2.74 0.45
C GLU A 157 3.84 3.82 0.17
N GLN A 158 2.81 3.50 -0.63
CA GLN A 158 1.70 4.43 -0.88
C GLN A 158 0.97 4.83 0.40
N LEU A 159 0.67 3.88 1.28
CA LEU A 159 0.01 4.16 2.57
C LEU A 159 0.88 5.05 3.48
N GLN A 160 2.20 4.92 3.41
CA GLN A 160 3.13 5.80 4.14
C GLN A 160 3.12 7.22 3.58
N GLU A 161 3.11 7.38 2.26
CA GLU A 161 2.98 8.69 1.60
C GLU A 161 1.67 9.37 2.00
N ASP A 162 0.54 8.68 1.84
CA ASP A 162 -0.79 9.18 2.19
C ASP A 162 -0.87 9.60 3.68
N ARG A 163 -0.27 8.81 4.57
CA ARG A 163 -0.18 9.15 6.00
C ARG A 163 0.65 10.40 6.23
N ASN A 164 1.80 10.52 5.57
CA ASN A 164 2.67 11.69 5.73
C ASN A 164 1.99 12.97 5.22
N ASP A 165 1.22 12.89 4.15
CA ASP A 165 0.42 14.01 3.64
C ASP A 165 -0.72 14.37 4.59
N LEU A 166 -1.36 13.39 5.23
CA LEU A 166 -2.35 13.64 6.29
C LEU A 166 -1.74 14.28 7.53
N ASP A 167 -0.55 13.83 7.95
CA ASP A 167 0.17 14.43 9.07
C ASP A 167 0.53 15.89 8.76
N ARG A 168 1.04 16.17 7.55
CA ARG A 168 1.33 17.54 7.12
C ARG A 168 0.08 18.42 7.12
N ALA A 169 -1.02 17.93 6.53
CA ALA A 169 -2.29 18.65 6.53
C ALA A 169 -2.82 18.91 7.96
N ARG A 170 -2.58 17.97 8.89
CA ARG A 170 -2.92 18.15 10.31
C ARG A 170 -2.08 19.25 10.94
N GLU A 171 -0.77 19.22 10.74
CA GLU A 171 0.16 20.23 11.27
C GLU A 171 -0.20 21.64 10.76
N ASP A 172 -0.50 21.77 9.47
CA ASP A 172 -0.95 23.03 8.89
C ASP A 172 -2.26 23.52 9.54
N ALA A 173 -3.25 22.62 9.70
CA ALA A 173 -4.50 22.97 10.36
C ALA A 173 -4.33 23.33 11.86
N GLU A 174 -3.39 22.71 12.56
CA GLU A 174 -3.04 23.04 13.96
C GLU A 174 -2.38 24.41 14.05
N HIS A 175 -1.51 24.72 13.10
CA HIS A 175 -0.85 26.03 13.02
C HIS A 175 -1.86 27.15 12.79
N GLU A 176 -2.75 27.00 11.81
CA GLU A 176 -3.79 27.99 11.51
C GLU A 176 -4.77 28.15 12.68
N LEU A 177 -5.16 27.04 13.34
CA LEU A 177 -6.01 27.11 14.53
C LEU A 177 -5.37 27.98 15.61
N LEU A 178 -4.06 27.77 15.88
CA LEU A 178 -3.32 28.54 16.87
C LEU A 178 -3.27 30.03 16.52
N LEU A 179 -3.04 30.37 15.25
CA LEU A 179 -3.02 31.76 14.77
C LEU A 179 -4.39 32.44 14.94
N THR A 180 -5.47 31.75 14.55
CA THR A 180 -6.84 32.25 14.67
C THR A 180 -7.26 32.41 16.12
N GLU A 181 -6.97 31.45 16.99
CA GLU A 181 -7.27 31.53 18.44
C GLU A 181 -6.51 32.68 19.11
N THR A 182 -5.24 32.87 18.74
CA THR A 182 -4.43 33.99 19.25
C THR A 182 -5.00 35.34 18.80
N SER A 183 -5.38 35.46 17.52
CA SER A 183 -5.97 36.68 16.97
C SER A 183 -7.34 37.00 17.58
N LEU A 184 -8.18 35.98 17.79
CA LEU A 184 -9.46 36.10 18.48
C LEU A 184 -9.29 36.59 19.93
N THR A 185 -8.29 36.06 20.64
CA THR A 185 -7.98 36.48 22.01
C THR A 185 -7.61 37.97 22.05
N ARG A 186 -6.71 38.42 21.16
CA ARG A 186 -6.32 39.84 21.07
C ARG A 186 -7.49 40.75 20.70
N ALA A 187 -8.34 40.33 19.76
CA ALA A 187 -9.53 41.10 19.36
C ALA A 187 -10.53 41.23 20.53
N THR A 188 -10.71 40.16 21.30
CA THR A 188 -11.58 40.15 22.49
C THR A 188 -11.06 41.08 23.57
N GLU A 189 -9.75 41.07 23.85
CA GLU A 189 -9.12 42.00 24.80
C GLU A 189 -9.27 43.46 24.36
N ALA A 190 -9.07 43.75 23.06
CA ALA A 190 -9.23 45.09 22.50
C ALA A 190 -10.69 45.58 22.61
N LEU A 191 -11.66 44.70 22.36
CA LEU A 191 -13.09 44.99 22.51
C LEU A 191 -13.42 45.34 23.97
N GLN A 192 -13.01 44.50 24.93
CA GLN A 192 -13.21 44.74 26.35
C GLN A 192 -12.60 46.09 26.79
N GLN A 193 -11.43 46.44 26.24
CA GLN A 193 -10.79 47.72 26.52
C GLN A 193 -11.57 48.90 25.94
N ALA A 194 -12.10 48.77 24.72
CA ALA A 194 -12.93 49.80 24.08
C ALA A 194 -14.26 50.02 24.83
N GLU A 195 -14.93 48.93 25.22
CA GLU A 195 -16.15 48.97 26.03
C GLU A 195 -15.89 49.64 27.39
N SER A 196 -14.79 49.30 28.05
CA SER A 196 -14.37 49.93 29.31
C SER A 196 -14.13 51.44 29.15
N ARG A 197 -13.54 51.88 28.03
CA ARG A 197 -13.34 53.31 27.74
C ARG A 197 -14.68 54.02 27.47
N ALA A 198 -15.57 53.40 26.71
CA ALA A 198 -16.90 53.95 26.40
C ALA A 198 -17.77 54.09 27.66
N ALA A 199 -17.76 53.09 28.55
CA ALA A 199 -18.46 53.14 29.84
C ALA A 199 -17.94 54.30 30.71
N ARG A 200 -16.62 54.46 30.83
CA ARG A 200 -16.01 55.59 31.56
C ARG A 200 -16.40 56.96 30.99
N LEU A 201 -16.47 57.09 29.66
CA LEU A 201 -16.89 58.33 28.98
C LEU A 201 -18.38 58.65 29.18
N ALA A 202 -19.23 57.62 29.29
CA ALA A 202 -20.65 57.79 29.61
C ALA A 202 -20.89 58.19 31.07
N GLU A 203 -20.03 57.77 31.99
CA GLU A 203 -20.10 58.12 33.42
C GLU A 203 -19.57 59.54 33.70
N THR A 204 -18.68 60.07 32.87
CA THR A 204 -18.23 61.47 32.96
C THR A 204 -19.28 62.41 32.37
N SER A 205 -20.18 62.93 33.22
CA SER A 205 -21.31 63.80 32.88
C SER A 205 -20.90 65.23 32.43
N GLY A 206 -20.11 65.34 31.37
CA GLY A 206 -19.61 66.61 30.80
C GLY A 206 -19.18 66.56 29.33
N THR A 207 -19.65 65.59 28.56
CA THR A 207 -19.21 65.36 27.16
C THR A 207 -20.11 66.11 26.16
N ALA A 208 -19.50 66.78 25.18
CA ALA A 208 -20.22 67.64 24.22
C ALA A 208 -21.10 66.80 23.26
N PRO A 209 -22.30 67.30 22.86
CA PRO A 209 -23.23 66.58 21.98
C PRO A 209 -22.62 66.10 20.65
N SER A 210 -21.62 66.83 20.14
CA SER A 210 -20.92 66.51 18.89
C SER A 210 -20.10 65.22 18.95
N ASP A 211 -19.62 64.84 20.13
CA ASP A 211 -18.82 63.62 20.30
C ASP A 211 -19.72 62.37 20.37
N LEU A 212 -20.93 62.52 20.90
CA LEU A 212 -21.93 61.45 20.91
C LEU A 212 -22.46 61.17 19.50
N ASP A 213 -22.74 62.21 18.71
CA ASP A 213 -23.16 62.07 17.31
C ASP A 213 -22.08 61.43 16.44
N ARG A 214 -20.81 61.80 16.67
CA ARG A 214 -19.67 61.18 15.99
C ARG A 214 -19.55 59.68 16.31
N LEU A 215 -19.73 59.29 17.57
CA LEU A 215 -19.69 57.89 17.99
C LEU A 215 -20.89 57.07 17.45
N ILE A 216 -22.07 57.69 17.35
CA ILE A 216 -23.24 57.08 16.69
C ILE A 216 -22.94 56.81 15.22
N GLN A 217 -22.28 57.76 14.54
CA GLN A 217 -21.91 57.63 13.14
C GLN A 217 -20.83 56.56 12.93
N GLU A 218 -19.82 56.49 13.82
CA GLU A 218 -18.79 55.44 13.80
C GLU A 218 -19.40 54.05 14.07
N ARG A 219 -20.36 53.94 14.99
CA ARG A 219 -21.12 52.70 15.25
C ARG A 219 -21.90 52.23 14.03
N ASP A 220 -22.60 53.14 13.37
CA ASP A 220 -23.44 52.79 12.22
C ASP A 220 -22.59 52.43 10.99
N ALA A 221 -21.41 53.06 10.84
CA ALA A 221 -20.40 52.64 9.85
C ALA A 221 -19.84 51.25 10.14
N ALA A 222 -19.55 50.93 11.40
CA ALA A 222 -19.08 49.61 11.82
C ALA A 222 -20.15 48.52 11.59
N ARG A 223 -21.44 48.81 11.85
CA ARG A 223 -22.56 47.91 11.56
C ARG A 223 -22.72 47.65 10.06
N ALA A 224 -22.60 48.69 9.24
CA ALA A 224 -22.65 48.54 7.79
C ALA A 224 -21.44 47.76 7.24
N ALA A 225 -20.26 47.89 7.85
CA ALA A 225 -19.10 47.07 7.52
C ALA A 225 -19.30 45.59 7.91
N ALA A 226 -19.85 45.31 9.10
CA ALA A 226 -20.14 43.96 9.56
C ALA A 226 -21.20 43.24 8.71
N ALA A 227 -22.24 43.96 8.26
CA ALA A 227 -23.25 43.42 7.35
C ALA A 227 -22.64 43.02 6.00
N ARG A 228 -21.79 43.89 5.41
CA ARG A 228 -21.08 43.59 4.16
C ARG A 228 -20.12 42.40 4.28
N ALA A 229 -19.44 42.27 5.42
CA ALA A 229 -18.58 41.12 5.69
C ALA A 229 -19.39 39.81 5.82
N SER A 230 -20.57 39.87 6.46
CA SER A 230 -21.49 38.72 6.53
C SER A 230 -22.03 38.32 5.16
N ASP A 231 -22.37 39.28 4.31
CA ASP A 231 -22.84 39.00 2.94
C ASP A 231 -21.73 38.37 2.08
N GLN A 232 -20.48 38.84 2.23
CA GLN A 232 -19.32 38.24 1.56
C GLN A 232 -19.03 36.82 2.05
N LEU A 233 -19.18 36.56 3.35
CA LEU A 233 -19.11 35.22 3.93
C LEU A 233 -20.19 34.30 3.35
N GLY A 234 -21.43 34.79 3.19
CA GLY A 234 -22.51 34.04 2.56
C GLY A 234 -22.20 33.61 1.12
N VAL A 235 -21.58 34.49 0.33
CA VAL A 235 -21.13 34.18 -1.04
C VAL A 235 -20.04 33.11 -1.03
N VAL A 236 -19.06 33.21 -0.13
CA VAL A 236 -17.96 32.23 -0.01
C VAL A 236 -18.46 30.87 0.49
N GLU A 237 -19.42 30.83 1.42
CA GLU A 237 -20.08 29.59 1.85
C GLU A 237 -20.81 28.88 0.71
N GLU A 238 -21.47 29.65 -0.16
CA GLU A 238 -22.19 29.09 -1.30
C GLU A 238 -21.24 28.51 -2.35
N ASP A 239 -20.13 29.20 -2.63
CA ASP A 239 -19.05 28.72 -3.51
C ASP A 239 -18.38 27.46 -2.94
N LEU A 240 -18.11 27.42 -1.64
CA LEU A 240 -17.54 26.25 -0.97
C LEU A 240 -18.48 25.05 -1.03
N ARG A 241 -19.78 25.24 -0.79
CA ARG A 241 -20.79 24.19 -0.97
C ARG A 241 -20.91 23.76 -2.43
N GLY A 242 -20.71 24.66 -3.38
CA GLY A 242 -20.60 24.34 -4.80
C GLY A 242 -19.42 23.42 -5.09
N HIS A 243 -18.24 23.75 -4.55
CA HIS A 243 -17.02 22.97 -4.74
C HIS A 243 -17.11 21.58 -4.10
N GLN A 244 -17.65 21.49 -2.87
CA GLN A 244 -17.86 20.21 -2.18
C GLN A 244 -18.81 19.28 -2.95
N ARG A 245 -19.88 19.84 -3.55
CA ARG A 245 -20.78 19.08 -4.43
C ARG A 245 -20.04 18.55 -5.66
N SER A 246 -19.26 19.41 -6.33
CA SER A 246 -18.45 19.02 -7.50
C SER A 246 -17.43 17.91 -7.18
N CYS A 247 -16.74 17.99 -6.05
CA CYS A 247 -15.81 16.94 -5.61
C CYS A 247 -16.54 15.61 -5.33
N ARG A 248 -17.72 15.67 -4.71
CA ARG A 248 -18.53 14.48 -4.44
C ARG A 248 -19.03 13.84 -5.73
N ASP A 249 -19.49 14.65 -6.67
CA ASP A 249 -19.97 14.20 -7.98
C ASP A 249 -18.83 13.57 -8.80
N SER A 250 -17.65 14.20 -8.80
CA SER A 250 -16.44 13.67 -9.44
C SER A 250 -15.99 12.34 -8.82
N TRP A 251 -16.08 12.21 -7.50
CA TRP A 251 -15.75 10.97 -6.80
C TRP A 251 -16.75 9.84 -7.11
N THR A 252 -18.04 10.16 -7.19
CA THR A 252 -19.06 9.19 -7.63
C THR A 252 -18.87 8.76 -9.08
N GLU A 253 -18.48 9.66 -9.97
CA GLU A 253 -18.22 9.33 -11.38
C GLU A 253 -16.96 8.46 -11.53
N LEU A 254 -15.89 8.74 -10.79
CA LEU A 254 -14.70 7.90 -10.74
C LEU A 254 -15.01 6.47 -10.26
N ASN A 255 -15.84 6.34 -9.22
CA ASN A 255 -16.26 5.02 -8.74
C ASN A 255 -17.17 4.30 -9.74
N ARG A 256 -17.99 5.03 -10.49
CA ARG A 256 -18.82 4.46 -11.56
C ARG A 256 -17.98 3.93 -12.72
N LEU A 257 -16.94 4.68 -13.12
CA LEU A 257 -16.00 4.27 -14.17
C LEU A 257 -15.15 3.06 -13.75
N ARG A 258 -14.83 2.93 -12.45
CA ARG A 258 -14.15 1.74 -11.90
C ARG A 258 -15.02 0.48 -11.85
N ALA A 259 -16.35 0.62 -11.94
CA ALA A 259 -17.30 -0.49 -11.87
C ALA A 259 -17.71 -1.03 -13.25
N LEU A 260 -17.13 -0.49 -14.34
CA LEU A 260 -17.25 -0.97 -15.73
C LEU A 260 -16.03 -1.81 -16.10
#